data_AF-A0A0U5FU96-F1
#
_entry.id   AF-A0A0U5FU96-F1
#
_cell.length_a   1.000
_cell.length_b   1.000
_cell.length_c   1.000
_cell.angle_alpha   90.00
_cell.angle_beta   90.00
_cell.angle_gamma   90.00
#
_symmetry.space_group_name_H-M   'P 1'
#
loop_
_entity.id
_entity.type
_entity.pdbx_description
1 polymer ?
#
loop_
_entity_poly.entity_id
_entity_poly.type
_entity_poly.pdbx_seq_one_letter_code
_entity_poly.pdbx_strand_id
1 'polypeptide(L)'
;MTLMHPLLTTITTLLIFFPHPTLQITEYVPDPASCSILGDGDVYGIGVRLGYYFAWASGLLAVAFDNSSAVRDARKGVSVISLAIFAILIRNTLNGSFAILEWSLVVPMVMWAPFLILLPRSLVDTQDRAGAAFFMCVMGLVMLVQPWVWFSRTQQGRREGCEARTFLYAYFDLFNEQYIGFQRFMAVMYCLGGCFLVGWAFVRFAAGLDARSEDSNSEGLQEGEARVEGQESGGGGGGGGQQQQQQNASAAAFDLPYDESDRFDRWFFRIFFIIFFGPAGITTIIFGERILAGNDVDLSGSPIGSSSQLIPLIVGLTGLISTVWSVAFGVYQKHVRRKESQGQGQAGSDGQAESGENQTGAQAEAANGSITGRVSGSLRRSGESQQDADQV
;
A
#
# COMPACT_ATOMS: atom_id res chain seq x y z
N MET A 1 -21.34 -6.43 -9.22
CA MET A 1 -20.44 -6.35 -8.03
C MET A 1 -21.18 -6.47 -6.69
N THR A 2 -22.48 -6.16 -6.59
CA THR A 2 -23.25 -6.16 -5.33
C THR A 2 -23.45 -7.55 -4.68
N LEU A 3 -23.49 -8.64 -5.46
CA LEU A 3 -23.67 -10.00 -4.94
C LEU A 3 -22.39 -10.68 -4.41
N MET A 4 -21.21 -10.22 -4.82
CA MET A 4 -19.94 -10.86 -4.46
C MET A 4 -19.52 -10.51 -3.02
N HIS A 5 -19.86 -9.31 -2.56
CA HIS A 5 -19.53 -8.83 -1.22
C HIS A 5 -20.22 -9.62 -0.08
N PRO A 6 -21.55 -9.87 -0.09
CA PRO A 6 -22.21 -10.59 0.99
C PRO A 6 -21.80 -12.07 1.07
N LEU A 7 -21.53 -12.70 -0.08
CA LEU A 7 -21.02 -14.07 -0.12
C LEU A 7 -19.64 -14.15 0.53
N LEU A 8 -18.73 -13.25 0.17
CA LEU A 8 -17.38 -13.20 0.72
C LEU A 8 -17.41 -12.95 2.23
N THR A 9 -18.21 -11.99 2.71
CA THR A 9 -18.34 -11.73 4.15
C THR A 9 -18.91 -12.93 4.90
N THR A 10 -19.89 -13.64 4.32
CA THR A 10 -20.49 -14.82 4.95
C THR A 10 -19.48 -15.96 5.06
N ILE A 11 -18.71 -16.21 3.99
CA ILE A 11 -17.63 -17.20 3.98
C ILE A 11 -16.55 -16.83 5.00
N THR A 12 -16.08 -15.59 5.02
CA THR A 12 -15.10 -15.11 6.01
C THR A 12 -15.61 -15.26 7.43
N THR A 13 -16.87 -14.92 7.70
CA THR A 13 -17.47 -15.05 9.03
C THR A 13 -17.53 -16.52 9.45
N LEU A 14 -18.00 -17.42 8.58
CA LEU A 14 -17.99 -18.86 8.85
C LEU A 14 -16.58 -19.37 9.15
N LEU A 15 -15.59 -18.96 8.35
CA LEU A 15 -14.20 -19.38 8.52
C LEU A 15 -13.56 -18.88 9.82
N ILE A 16 -14.06 -17.81 10.44
CA ILE A 16 -13.58 -17.29 11.73
C ILE A 16 -14.13 -18.12 12.90
N PHE A 17 -15.32 -18.72 12.80
CA PHE A 17 -15.98 -19.40 13.92
C PHE A 17 -15.60 -20.88 14.11
N PHE A 18 -15.14 -21.56 13.06
CA PHE A 18 -14.84 -23.00 13.11
C PHE A 18 -13.49 -23.43 13.70
N PRO A 19 -12.40 -22.66 13.57
CA PRO A 19 -11.10 -23.23 13.83
C PRO A 19 -10.55 -22.92 15.24
N HIS A 20 -10.14 -23.97 15.95
CA HIS A 20 -9.46 -23.86 17.24
C HIS A 20 -7.98 -23.49 17.02
N PRO A 21 -7.43 -22.52 17.78
CA PRO A 21 -6.01 -22.24 17.73
C PRO A 21 -5.22 -23.48 18.16
N THR A 22 -4.22 -23.86 17.38
CA THR A 22 -3.28 -24.91 17.76
C THR A 22 -2.33 -24.30 18.76
N LEU A 23 -2.50 -24.62 20.04
CA LEU A 23 -1.67 -24.08 21.12
C LEU A 23 -0.30 -24.78 21.11
N GLN A 24 0.45 -24.57 20.03
CA GLN A 24 1.78 -25.09 19.80
C GLN A 24 2.79 -23.99 20.13
N ILE A 25 3.90 -24.41 20.75
CA ILE A 25 5.02 -23.56 21.11
C ILE A 25 6.23 -24.18 20.42
N THR A 26 7.14 -23.36 19.90
CA THR A 26 8.37 -23.87 19.30
C THR A 26 9.31 -24.35 20.40
N GLU A 27 9.53 -25.67 20.48
CA GLU A 27 10.36 -26.30 21.50
C GLU A 27 11.10 -27.52 20.95
N TYR A 28 12.16 -27.94 21.66
CA TYR A 28 12.79 -29.23 21.35
C TYR A 28 11.88 -30.39 21.77
N VAL A 29 11.91 -31.48 21.00
CA VAL A 29 11.27 -32.74 21.40
C VAL A 29 11.79 -33.14 22.79
N PRO A 30 10.94 -33.58 23.74
CA PRO A 30 11.35 -33.90 25.12
C PRO A 30 12.41 -35.01 25.25
N ASP A 31 12.71 -35.73 24.17
CA ASP A 31 13.75 -36.75 24.11
C ASP A 31 15.15 -36.13 24.30
N PRO A 32 15.94 -36.55 25.32
CA PRO A 32 17.32 -36.10 25.55
C PRO A 32 18.29 -36.43 24.42
N ALA A 33 18.03 -37.47 23.63
CA ALA A 33 18.91 -37.86 22.53
C ALA A 33 18.60 -37.14 21.21
N SER A 34 17.44 -36.47 21.12
CA SER A 34 16.97 -35.82 19.90
C SER A 34 17.19 -34.31 19.94
N CYS A 35 17.73 -33.77 18.85
CA CYS A 35 17.78 -32.32 18.60
C CYS A 35 16.68 -31.84 17.65
N SER A 36 15.64 -32.66 17.43
CA SER A 36 14.50 -32.26 16.62
C SER A 36 13.68 -31.17 17.31
N ILE A 37 13.25 -30.19 16.52
CA ILE A 37 12.47 -29.03 16.97
C ILE A 37 11.02 -29.22 16.51
N LEU A 38 10.08 -29.19 17.44
CA LEU A 38 8.66 -29.05 17.16
C LEU A 38 8.39 -27.57 16.90
N GLY A 39 7.94 -27.22 15.69
CA GLY A 39 7.69 -25.84 15.31
C GLY A 39 6.25 -25.39 15.58
N ASP A 40 6.06 -24.10 15.87
CA ASP A 40 4.73 -23.53 15.91
C ASP A 40 4.18 -23.25 14.49
N GLY A 41 3.26 -24.11 14.05
CA GLY A 41 2.57 -23.96 12.78
C GLY A 41 1.66 -22.73 12.71
N ASP A 42 1.27 -22.11 13.84
CA ASP A 42 0.45 -20.90 13.86
C ASP A 42 1.23 -19.66 13.43
N VAL A 43 2.56 -19.72 13.52
CA VAL A 43 3.45 -18.58 13.28
C VAL A 43 4.16 -18.70 11.93
N TYR A 44 4.60 -19.89 11.55
CA TYR A 44 5.31 -20.13 10.29
C TYR A 44 4.96 -21.48 9.63
N GLY A 45 3.77 -22.01 9.94
CA GLY A 45 3.20 -23.13 9.22
C GLY A 45 3.05 -22.85 7.72
N ILE A 46 2.80 -23.90 6.94
CA ILE A 46 2.76 -23.78 5.48
C ILE A 46 1.68 -22.81 4.99
N GLY A 47 0.51 -22.77 5.65
CA GLY A 47 -0.55 -21.82 5.29
C GLY A 47 -0.16 -20.37 5.57
N VAL A 48 0.50 -20.10 6.70
CA VAL A 48 1.00 -18.77 7.05
C VAL A 48 2.03 -18.30 6.03
N ARG A 49 3.03 -19.13 5.74
CA ARG A 49 4.11 -18.83 4.78
C ARG A 49 3.57 -18.55 3.39
N LEU A 50 2.75 -19.44 2.84
CA LEU A 50 2.13 -19.25 1.53
C LEU A 50 1.25 -17.98 1.50
N GLY A 51 0.53 -17.69 2.58
CA GLY A 51 -0.23 -16.44 2.73
C GLY A 51 0.63 -15.19 2.56
N TYR A 52 1.78 -15.14 3.24
CA TYR A 52 2.73 -14.03 3.08
C TYR A 52 3.37 -14.00 1.69
N TYR A 53 3.68 -15.14 1.09
CA TYR A 53 4.26 -15.19 -0.25
C TYR A 53 3.27 -14.65 -1.29
N PHE A 54 1.98 -14.99 -1.17
CA PHE A 54 0.94 -14.42 -2.02
C PHE A 54 0.70 -12.94 -1.76
N ALA A 55 0.73 -12.50 -0.50
CA ALA A 55 0.61 -11.08 -0.15
C ALA A 55 1.79 -10.25 -0.71
N TRP A 56 3.01 -10.77 -0.63
CA TRP A 56 4.21 -10.19 -1.23
C TRP A 56 4.08 -10.10 -2.75
N ALA A 57 3.70 -11.21 -3.41
CA ALA A 57 3.51 -11.23 -4.86
C ALA A 57 2.41 -10.25 -5.31
N SER A 58 1.33 -10.15 -4.53
CA SER A 58 0.25 -9.19 -4.76
C SER A 58 0.76 -7.74 -4.68
N GLY A 59 1.51 -7.40 -3.63
CA GLY A 59 2.15 -6.09 -3.51
C GLY A 59 3.09 -5.78 -4.68
N LEU A 60 3.92 -6.75 -5.07
CA LEU A 60 4.85 -6.61 -6.19
C LEU A 60 4.13 -6.32 -7.50
N LEU A 61 3.06 -7.07 -7.81
CA LEU A 61 2.24 -6.86 -9.00
C LEU A 61 1.54 -5.50 -8.96
N ALA A 62 0.95 -5.12 -7.82
CA ALA A 62 0.28 -3.84 -7.69
C ALA A 62 1.22 -2.65 -7.97
N VAL A 63 2.45 -2.70 -7.45
CA VAL A 63 3.50 -1.72 -7.73
C VAL A 63 3.98 -1.80 -9.18
N ALA A 64 4.20 -3.00 -9.70
CA ALA A 64 4.70 -3.21 -11.06
C ALA A 64 3.75 -2.70 -12.17
N PHE A 65 2.45 -2.64 -11.88
CA PHE A 65 1.44 -2.12 -12.79
C PHE A 65 0.92 -0.73 -12.43
N ASP A 66 1.53 -0.06 -11.44
CA ASP A 66 1.13 1.26 -10.93
C ASP A 66 -0.38 1.34 -10.59
N ASN A 67 -0.89 0.29 -9.96
CA ASN A 67 -2.30 0.20 -9.57
C ASN A 67 -2.46 0.60 -8.10
N SER A 68 -2.72 1.88 -7.85
CA SER A 68 -2.84 2.43 -6.49
C SER A 68 -3.94 1.77 -5.66
N SER A 69 -5.08 1.41 -6.26
CA SER A 69 -6.14 0.69 -5.54
C SER A 69 -5.68 -0.67 -5.05
N ALA A 70 -5.00 -1.45 -5.90
CA ALA A 70 -4.47 -2.75 -5.52
C ALA A 70 -3.37 -2.63 -4.44
N VAL A 71 -2.54 -1.59 -4.49
CA VAL A 71 -1.54 -1.33 -3.44
C VAL A 71 -2.21 -1.07 -2.08
N ARG A 72 -3.29 -0.28 -2.05
CA ARG A 72 -4.04 -0.01 -0.81
C ARG A 72 -4.65 -1.28 -0.24
N ASP A 73 -5.25 -2.10 -1.09
CA ASP A 73 -5.90 -3.35 -0.66
C ASP A 73 -4.86 -4.36 -0.15
N ALA A 74 -3.73 -4.50 -0.84
CA ALA A 74 -2.60 -5.31 -0.40
C ALA A 74 -2.05 -4.83 0.95
N ARG A 75 -1.90 -3.51 1.15
CA ARG A 75 -1.44 -2.91 2.40
C ARG A 75 -2.35 -3.23 3.58
N LYS A 76 -3.67 -3.13 3.40
CA LYS A 76 -4.65 -3.47 4.44
C LYS A 76 -4.52 -4.95 4.84
N GLY A 77 -4.51 -5.85 3.85
CA GLY A 77 -4.37 -7.29 4.08
C GLY A 77 -3.09 -7.63 4.84
N VAL A 78 -1.94 -7.14 4.37
CA VAL A 78 -0.64 -7.33 5.02
C VAL A 78 -0.66 -6.79 6.45
N SER A 79 -1.18 -5.59 6.69
CA SER A 79 -1.15 -4.96 8.03
C SER A 79 -1.92 -5.78 9.06
N VAL A 80 -3.09 -6.30 8.67
CA VAL A 80 -3.94 -7.12 9.55
C VAL A 80 -3.26 -8.45 9.89
N ILE A 81 -2.73 -9.16 8.88
CA ILE A 81 -2.01 -10.43 9.12
C ILE A 81 -0.76 -10.17 9.97
N SER A 82 -0.01 -9.10 9.67
CA SER A 82 1.23 -8.76 10.39
C SER A 82 0.95 -8.47 11.86
N LEU A 83 -0.11 -7.72 12.17
CA LEU A 83 -0.51 -7.46 13.55
C LEU A 83 -0.91 -8.74 14.29
N ALA A 84 -1.65 -9.63 13.63
CA ALA A 84 -2.06 -10.90 14.23
C ALA A 84 -0.86 -11.80 14.55
N ILE A 85 0.05 -11.99 13.59
CA ILE A 85 1.26 -12.80 13.80
C ILE A 85 2.19 -12.14 14.83
N PHE A 86 2.29 -10.81 14.83
CA PHE A 86 3.05 -10.10 15.85
C PHE A 86 2.51 -10.37 17.25
N ALA A 87 1.19 -10.29 17.45
CA ALA A 87 0.59 -10.58 18.75
C ALA A 87 0.85 -12.03 19.21
N ILE A 88 0.76 -13.00 18.30
CA ILE A 88 1.06 -14.42 18.58
C ILE A 88 2.55 -14.57 18.95
N LEU A 89 3.45 -13.96 18.19
CA LEU A 89 4.89 -14.03 18.43
C LEU A 89 5.27 -13.48 19.80
N ILE A 90 4.66 -12.36 20.22
CA ILE A 90 4.85 -11.82 21.58
C ILE A 90 4.36 -12.81 22.64
N ARG A 91 3.15 -13.37 22.47
CA ARG A 91 2.57 -14.34 23.39
C ARG A 91 3.45 -15.59 23.53
N ASN A 92 3.93 -16.15 22.42
CA ASN A 92 4.79 -17.32 22.42
C ASN A 92 6.14 -17.04 23.08
N THR A 93 6.71 -15.88 22.79
CA THR A 93 7.95 -15.42 23.42
C THR A 93 7.79 -15.28 24.94
N LEU A 94 6.64 -14.79 25.42
CA LEU A 94 6.35 -14.72 26.85
C LEU A 94 6.16 -16.10 27.51
N ASN A 95 5.66 -17.08 26.75
CA ASN A 95 5.42 -18.45 27.22
C ASN A 95 6.65 -19.37 27.14
N GLY A 96 7.83 -18.85 26.82
CA GLY A 96 9.07 -19.64 26.81
C GLY A 96 9.41 -20.30 25.46
N SER A 97 8.74 -19.95 24.37
CA SER A 97 9.05 -20.46 23.02
C SER A 97 10.49 -20.22 22.60
N PHE A 98 11.00 -20.92 21.58
CA PHE A 98 12.32 -20.70 20.98
C PHE A 98 12.42 -19.34 20.27
N ALA A 99 12.50 -18.27 21.07
CA ALA A 99 12.30 -16.89 20.63
C ALA A 99 13.23 -16.49 19.47
N ILE A 100 14.55 -16.69 19.58
CA ILE A 100 15.44 -16.26 18.48
C ILE A 100 15.07 -16.95 17.15
N LEU A 101 14.78 -18.25 17.18
CA LEU A 101 14.48 -19.01 15.96
C LEU A 101 13.18 -18.49 15.32
N GLU A 102 12.11 -18.36 16.12
CA GLU A 102 10.82 -17.84 15.64
C GLU A 102 10.98 -16.43 15.07
N TRP A 103 11.65 -15.53 15.79
CA TRP A 103 11.85 -14.15 15.32
C TRP A 103 12.72 -14.10 14.07
N SER A 104 13.73 -14.95 13.94
CA SER A 104 14.60 -15.01 12.74
C SER A 104 13.85 -15.52 11.51
N LEU A 105 12.81 -16.35 11.69
CA LEU A 105 11.93 -16.81 10.62
C LEU A 105 10.89 -15.75 10.25
N VAL A 106 10.21 -15.21 11.25
CA VAL A 106 9.02 -14.38 11.08
C VAL A 106 9.37 -12.95 10.67
N VAL A 107 10.39 -12.34 11.29
CA VAL A 107 10.73 -10.93 11.03
C VAL A 107 11.04 -10.69 9.55
N PRO A 108 11.91 -11.45 8.88
CA PRO A 108 12.15 -11.26 7.45
C PRO A 108 10.85 -11.39 6.63
N MET A 109 10.06 -12.43 6.88
CA MET A 109 8.84 -12.72 6.12
C MET A 109 7.74 -11.67 6.31
N VAL A 110 7.46 -11.28 7.55
CA VAL A 110 6.35 -10.40 7.92
C VAL A 110 6.71 -8.93 7.78
N MET A 111 7.93 -8.56 8.15
CA MET A 111 8.38 -7.18 8.13
C MET A 111 9.08 -6.86 6.82
N TRP A 112 10.18 -7.54 6.48
CA TRP A 112 11.02 -7.08 5.37
C TRP A 112 10.33 -7.19 4.02
N ALA A 113 9.75 -8.35 3.69
CA ALA A 113 9.17 -8.55 2.36
C ALA A 113 8.05 -7.55 2.04
N PRO A 114 7.06 -7.29 2.93
CA PRO A 114 6.01 -6.32 2.66
C PRO A 114 6.47 -4.87 2.85
N PHE A 115 7.34 -4.59 3.84
CA PHE A 115 7.88 -3.25 4.07
C PHE A 115 8.63 -2.72 2.86
N LEU A 116 9.52 -3.53 2.30
CA LEU A 116 10.35 -3.17 1.15
C LEU A 116 9.52 -2.81 -0.10
N ILE A 117 8.40 -3.49 -0.32
CA ILE A 117 7.53 -3.25 -1.48
C ILE A 117 6.54 -2.11 -1.24
N LEU A 118 5.92 -2.06 -0.07
CA LEU A 118 4.76 -1.19 0.18
C LEU A 118 5.14 0.15 0.81
N LEU A 119 6.26 0.25 1.55
CA LEU A 119 6.69 1.49 2.21
C LEU A 119 6.79 2.69 1.25
N PRO A 120 7.49 2.61 0.11
CA PRO A 120 7.74 3.78 -0.73
C PRO A 120 6.45 4.39 -1.24
N ARG A 121 5.50 3.54 -1.67
CA ARG A 121 4.19 4.01 -2.10
C ARG A 121 3.39 4.56 -0.93
N SER A 122 3.49 3.93 0.25
CA SER A 122 2.81 4.41 1.47
C SER A 122 3.30 5.78 1.94
N LEU A 123 4.57 6.13 1.67
CA LEU A 123 5.14 7.43 1.98
C LEU A 123 4.65 8.55 1.06
N VAL A 124 4.20 8.23 -0.16
CA VAL A 124 3.75 9.22 -1.17
C VAL A 124 2.23 9.24 -1.32
N ASP A 125 1.54 8.16 -0.98
CA ASP A 125 0.10 8.04 -1.13
C ASP A 125 -0.66 9.01 -0.20
N THR A 126 -1.38 9.95 -0.80
CA THR A 126 -2.19 10.95 -0.11
C THR A 126 -3.66 10.55 -0.01
N GLN A 127 -4.11 9.58 -0.82
CA GLN A 127 -5.52 9.16 -0.88
C GLN A 127 -5.90 8.21 0.27
N ASP A 128 -4.94 7.43 0.77
CA ASP A 128 -5.16 6.48 1.87
C ASP A 128 -4.22 6.73 3.05
N ARG A 129 -4.35 7.92 3.64
CA ARG A 129 -3.54 8.36 4.80
C ARG A 129 -3.74 7.45 6.00
N ALA A 130 -4.98 7.01 6.26
CA ALA A 130 -5.30 6.14 7.39
C ALA A 130 -4.70 4.73 7.22
N GLY A 131 -4.84 4.11 6.04
CA GLY A 131 -4.25 2.82 5.76
C GLY A 131 -2.72 2.85 5.77
N ALA A 132 -2.11 3.92 5.25
CA ALA A 132 -0.68 4.17 5.38
C ALA A 132 -0.24 4.31 6.84
N ALA A 133 -0.94 5.13 7.63
CA ALA A 133 -0.63 5.34 9.05
C ALA A 133 -0.72 4.03 9.85
N PHE A 134 -1.78 3.24 9.63
CA PHE A 134 -1.94 1.94 10.30
C PHE A 134 -0.79 0.99 9.96
N PHE A 135 -0.44 0.86 8.68
CA PHE A 135 0.70 0.04 8.24
C PHE A 135 2.02 0.47 8.90
N MET A 136 2.30 1.77 8.91
CA MET A 136 3.51 2.34 9.49
C MET A 136 3.56 2.15 11.01
N CYS A 137 2.43 2.27 11.69
CA CYS A 137 2.31 2.01 13.12
C CYS A 137 2.61 0.53 13.44
N VAL A 138 2.00 -0.41 12.72
CA VAL A 138 2.25 -1.85 12.90
C VAL A 138 3.73 -2.18 12.68
N MET A 139 4.33 -1.70 11.59
CA MET A 139 5.75 -1.93 11.31
C MET A 139 6.65 -1.28 12.37
N GLY A 140 6.32 -0.06 12.80
CA GLY A 140 7.05 0.63 13.87
C GLY A 140 7.01 -0.11 15.20
N LEU A 141 5.85 -0.66 15.59
CA LEU A 141 5.72 -1.47 16.81
C LEU A 141 6.57 -2.75 16.77
N VAL A 142 6.61 -3.45 15.63
CA VAL A 142 7.48 -4.63 15.45
C VAL A 142 8.96 -4.25 15.63
N MET A 143 9.37 -3.09 15.10
CA MET A 143 10.74 -2.58 15.21
C MET A 143 11.09 -2.16 16.64
N LEU A 144 10.16 -1.54 17.37
CA LEU A 144 10.34 -1.13 18.77
C LEU A 144 10.56 -2.29 19.72
N VAL A 145 10.04 -3.47 19.41
CA VAL A 145 10.19 -4.67 20.25
C VAL A 145 11.53 -5.40 20.03
N GLN A 146 12.24 -5.14 18.93
CA GLN A 146 13.49 -5.84 18.61
C GLN A 146 14.52 -5.82 19.76
N PRO A 147 14.79 -4.68 20.45
CA PRO A 147 15.71 -4.68 21.58
C PRO A 147 15.32 -5.65 22.70
N TRP A 148 14.03 -5.73 23.04
CA TRP A 148 13.60 -6.65 24.10
C TRP A 148 13.94 -8.11 23.78
N VAL A 149 13.77 -8.53 22.53
CA VAL A 149 14.08 -9.89 22.09
C VAL A 149 15.59 -10.15 22.12
N TRP A 150 16.38 -9.28 21.47
CA TRP A 150 17.81 -9.50 21.28
C TRP A 150 18.67 -9.20 22.52
N PHE A 151 18.13 -8.50 23.51
CA PHE A 151 18.83 -8.29 24.79
C PHE A 151 18.36 -9.28 25.87
N SER A 152 17.08 -9.62 25.93
CA SER A 152 16.54 -10.39 27.06
C SER A 152 16.22 -11.85 26.73
N ARG A 153 15.99 -12.19 25.46
CA ARG A 153 15.45 -13.52 25.05
C ARG A 153 16.45 -14.38 24.30
N THR A 154 17.73 -14.03 24.32
CA THR A 154 18.72 -14.71 23.48
C THR A 154 19.08 -16.13 23.92
N GLN A 155 18.82 -16.49 25.16
CA GLN A 155 19.07 -17.86 25.65
C GLN A 155 17.78 -18.69 25.72
N GLN A 156 16.64 -18.12 25.31
CA GLN A 156 15.36 -18.79 25.41
C GLN A 156 15.24 -19.90 24.36
N GLY A 157 14.92 -21.10 24.82
CA GLY A 157 14.86 -22.30 23.98
C GLY A 157 16.22 -22.91 23.63
N ARG A 158 17.34 -22.42 24.18
CA ARG A 158 18.66 -23.03 23.95
C ARG A 158 18.77 -24.37 24.69
N ARG A 159 19.32 -25.39 24.02
CA ARG A 159 19.64 -26.70 24.61
C ARG A 159 21.11 -27.04 24.39
N GLU A 160 21.82 -27.46 25.43
CA GLU A 160 23.22 -27.88 25.32
C GLU A 160 23.35 -29.10 24.40
N GLY A 161 24.33 -29.08 23.49
CA GLY A 161 24.55 -30.16 22.51
C GLY A 161 23.63 -30.13 21.27
N CYS A 162 22.61 -29.26 21.25
CA CYS A 162 21.76 -29.05 20.09
C CYS A 162 21.98 -27.65 19.51
N GLU A 163 22.68 -27.58 18.38
CA GLU A 163 22.99 -26.33 17.69
C GLU A 163 21.86 -25.96 16.73
N ALA A 164 21.04 -24.97 17.11
CA ALA A 164 20.11 -24.36 16.16
C ALA A 164 20.88 -23.51 15.15
N ARG A 165 20.53 -23.63 13.87
CA ARG A 165 21.24 -22.98 12.77
C ARG A 165 20.39 -21.85 12.20
N THR A 166 21.03 -20.83 11.67
CA THR A 166 20.38 -19.88 10.77
C THR A 166 21.07 -19.87 9.42
N PHE A 167 20.46 -19.24 8.43
CA PHE A 167 20.97 -19.20 7.07
C PHE A 167 21.05 -17.76 6.57
N LEU A 168 22.27 -17.32 6.26
CA LEU A 168 22.55 -16.07 5.54
C LEU A 168 23.62 -16.37 4.49
N TYR A 169 23.19 -16.94 3.35
CA TYR A 169 24.05 -17.49 2.29
C TYR A 169 24.98 -18.65 2.70
N ALA A 170 25.15 -18.89 4.00
CA ALA A 170 25.78 -20.05 4.61
C ALA A 170 25.05 -20.39 5.92
N TYR A 171 25.14 -21.65 6.36
CA TYR A 171 24.65 -22.05 7.68
C TYR A 171 25.67 -21.69 8.75
N PHE A 172 25.19 -21.15 9.86
CA PHE A 172 25.98 -20.91 11.06
C PHE A 172 25.11 -21.04 12.30
N ASP A 173 25.75 -21.18 13.46
CA ASP A 173 25.09 -21.28 14.76
C ASP A 173 24.31 -19.99 15.06
N LEU A 174 23.01 -20.16 15.35
CA LEU A 174 22.10 -19.08 15.72
C LEU A 174 22.58 -18.36 17.00
N PHE A 175 23.30 -19.06 17.87
CA PHE A 175 23.84 -18.54 19.12
C PHE A 175 25.28 -18.02 19.00
N ASN A 176 25.83 -17.91 17.78
CA ASN A 176 27.13 -17.31 17.56
C ASN A 176 27.18 -15.89 18.17
N GLU A 177 28.16 -15.61 19.03
CA GLU A 177 28.26 -14.34 19.75
C GLU A 177 28.39 -13.12 18.82
N GLN A 178 29.07 -13.27 17.68
CA GLN A 178 29.21 -12.20 16.70
C GLN A 178 27.87 -11.90 16.02
N TYR A 179 27.10 -12.93 15.69
CA TYR A 179 25.76 -12.77 15.14
C TYR A 179 24.80 -12.12 16.13
N ILE A 180 24.77 -12.57 17.38
CA ILE A 180 23.96 -11.95 18.45
C ILE A 180 24.39 -10.49 18.66
N GLY A 181 25.70 -10.22 18.68
CA GLY A 181 26.24 -8.86 18.79
C GLY A 181 25.76 -7.96 17.65
N PHE A 182 25.83 -8.45 16.41
CA PHE A 182 25.31 -7.75 15.23
C PHE A 182 23.80 -7.50 15.35
N GLN A 183 23.01 -8.49 15.75
CA GLN A 183 21.56 -8.34 15.88
C GLN A 183 21.17 -7.38 17.01
N ARG A 184 21.90 -7.35 18.12
CA ARG A 184 21.72 -6.33 19.17
C ARG A 184 21.96 -4.91 18.66
N PHE A 185 23.00 -4.71 17.88
CA PHE A 185 23.27 -3.43 17.22
C PHE A 185 22.13 -3.05 16.26
N MET A 186 21.72 -3.98 15.39
CA MET A 186 20.60 -3.76 14.47
C MET A 186 19.28 -3.49 15.20
N ALA A 187 19.04 -4.14 16.33
CA ALA A 187 17.84 -3.92 17.15
C ALA A 187 17.75 -2.49 17.70
N VAL A 188 18.87 -1.87 18.08
CA VAL A 188 18.91 -0.45 18.49
C VAL A 188 18.55 0.44 17.29
N MET A 189 19.12 0.18 16.12
CA MET A 189 18.80 0.93 14.90
C MET A 189 17.31 0.77 14.53
N TYR A 190 16.75 -0.43 14.67
CA TYR A 190 15.33 -0.66 14.45
C TYR A 190 14.46 0.09 15.45
N CYS A 191 14.85 0.15 16.72
CA CYS A 191 14.11 0.91 17.72
C CYS A 191 14.00 2.40 17.34
N LEU A 192 15.10 3.02 16.92
CA LEU A 192 15.10 4.41 16.45
C LEU A 192 14.22 4.60 15.21
N GLY A 193 14.33 3.69 14.23
CA GLY A 193 13.47 3.68 13.05
C GLY A 193 11.98 3.49 13.41
N GLY A 194 11.69 2.62 14.37
CA GLY A 194 10.35 2.34 14.87
C GLY A 194 9.71 3.56 15.53
N CYS A 195 10.45 4.28 16.38
CA CYS A 195 10.02 5.56 16.96
C CYS A 195 9.64 6.56 15.86
N PHE A 196 10.50 6.69 14.84
CA PHE A 196 10.25 7.58 13.70
C PHE A 196 8.98 7.16 12.92
N LEU A 197 8.83 5.87 12.60
CA LEU A 197 7.67 5.37 11.85
C LEU A 197 6.35 5.56 12.62
N VAL A 198 6.34 5.32 13.93
CA VAL A 198 5.17 5.55 14.79
C VAL A 198 4.83 7.04 14.85
N GLY A 199 5.82 7.92 15.07
CA GLY A 199 5.61 9.37 15.04
C GLY A 199 5.04 9.85 13.70
N TRP A 200 5.61 9.37 12.59
CA TRP A 200 5.11 9.65 11.24
C TRP A 200 3.69 9.14 11.01
N ALA A 201 3.36 7.95 11.52
CA ALA A 201 2.02 7.39 11.45
C ALA A 201 1.00 8.30 12.14
N PHE A 202 1.32 8.84 13.32
CA PHE A 202 0.44 9.79 14.02
C PHE A 202 0.24 11.08 13.23
N VAL A 203 1.30 11.67 12.66
CA VAL A 203 1.19 12.88 11.82
C VAL A 203 0.30 12.61 10.61
N ARG A 204 0.50 11.49 9.91
CA ARG A 204 -0.32 11.10 8.75
C ARG A 204 -1.78 10.82 9.13
N PHE A 205 -2.01 10.20 10.28
CA PHE A 205 -3.36 9.93 10.77
C PHE A 205 -4.10 11.24 11.09
N ALA A 206 -3.46 12.17 11.82
CA ALA A 206 -4.02 13.48 12.12
C ALA A 206 -4.36 14.26 10.84
N ALA A 207 -3.42 14.35 9.90
CA ALA A 207 -3.67 14.97 8.60
C ALA A 207 -4.78 14.28 7.80
N GLY A 208 -5.04 12.98 8.04
CA GLY A 208 -6.16 12.26 7.45
C GLY A 208 -7.51 12.60 8.06
N LEU A 209 -7.56 12.96 9.35
CA LEU A 209 -8.78 13.42 10.01
C LEU A 209 -9.17 14.83 9.56
N ASP A 210 -8.19 15.73 9.44
CA ASP A 210 -8.42 17.11 9.00
C ASP A 210 -9.00 17.16 7.58
N ALA A 211 -8.41 16.41 6.65
CA ALA A 211 -8.88 16.35 5.26
C ALA A 211 -10.33 15.85 5.16
N ARG A 212 -10.73 14.88 5.99
CA ARG A 212 -12.13 14.40 6.03
C ARG A 212 -13.10 15.46 6.53
N SER A 213 -12.66 16.30 7.47
CA SER A 213 -13.50 17.39 7.97
C SER A 213 -13.78 18.44 6.89
N GLU A 214 -12.81 18.73 6.02
CA GLU A 214 -12.96 19.68 4.91
C GLU A 214 -13.93 19.15 3.85
N ASP A 215 -13.84 17.86 3.51
CA ASP A 215 -14.72 17.21 2.54
C ASP A 215 -16.19 17.23 3.03
N SER A 216 -16.43 16.87 4.30
CA SER A 216 -17.79 16.86 4.88
C SER A 216 -18.41 18.27 4.95
N ASN A 217 -17.60 19.31 5.21
CA ASN A 217 -18.08 20.68 5.20
C ASN A 217 -18.44 21.17 3.79
N SER A 218 -17.66 20.73 2.78
CA SER A 218 -17.88 21.11 1.38
C SER A 218 -19.14 20.46 0.82
N GLU A 219 -19.42 19.19 1.14
CA GLU A 219 -20.66 18.52 0.75
C GLU A 219 -21.89 19.18 1.39
N GLY A 220 -21.83 19.54 2.67
CA GLY A 220 -22.92 20.23 3.35
C GLY A 220 -23.25 21.61 2.76
N LEU A 221 -22.25 22.34 2.27
CA LEU A 221 -22.45 23.62 1.59
C LEU A 221 -23.13 23.45 0.22
N GLN A 222 -22.73 22.44 -0.56
CA GLN A 222 -23.34 22.17 -1.88
C GLN A 222 -24.80 21.71 -1.75
N GLU A 223 -25.11 20.87 -0.77
CA GLU A 223 -26.51 20.47 -0.51
C GLU A 223 -27.37 21.66 -0.03
N GLY A 224 -26.78 22.58 0.73
CA GLY A 224 -27.44 23.82 1.14
C GLY A 224 -27.78 24.73 -0.04
N GLU A 225 -26.82 24.96 -0.94
CA GLU A 225 -26.99 25.83 -2.12
C GLU A 225 -28.01 25.25 -3.11
N ALA A 226 -27.96 23.94 -3.38
CA ALA A 226 -28.92 23.26 -4.24
C ALA A 226 -30.37 23.36 -3.72
N ARG A 227 -30.56 23.45 -2.39
CA ARG A 227 -31.89 23.60 -1.79
C ARG A 227 -32.44 25.03 -1.90
N VAL A 228 -31.57 26.04 -1.88
CA VAL A 228 -31.97 27.44 -2.04
C VAL A 228 -32.38 27.72 -3.48
N GLU A 229 -31.64 27.22 -4.47
CA GLU A 229 -32.01 27.38 -5.90
C GLU A 229 -33.32 26.67 -6.26
N GLY A 230 -33.61 25.53 -5.62
CA GLY A 230 -34.87 24.81 -5.82
C GLY A 230 -36.12 25.58 -5.33
N GLN A 231 -35.96 26.61 -4.50
CA GLN A 231 -37.08 27.33 -3.88
C GLN A 231 -37.41 28.66 -4.57
N GLU A 232 -36.51 29.21 -5.40
CA GLU A 232 -36.75 30.47 -6.14
C GLU A 232 -37.25 30.27 -7.58
N SER A 233 -37.29 29.04 -8.10
CA SER A 233 -37.73 28.74 -9.48
C SER A 233 -39.26 28.73 -9.68
N GLY A 234 -39.96 29.60 -8.97
CA GLY A 234 -41.41 29.80 -9.04
C GLY A 234 -41.87 30.88 -10.04
N GLY A 235 -40.98 31.61 -10.72
CA GLY A 235 -41.43 32.67 -11.61
C GLY A 235 -40.39 33.19 -12.62
N GLY A 236 -40.69 33.00 -13.92
CA GLY A 236 -40.13 33.82 -15.00
C GLY A 236 -39.15 33.10 -15.92
N GLY A 237 -39.64 32.60 -17.06
CA GLY A 237 -38.83 32.03 -18.12
C GLY A 237 -38.01 33.07 -18.88
N GLY A 238 -36.73 32.76 -19.14
CA GLY A 238 -35.88 33.51 -20.07
C GLY A 238 -34.43 33.67 -19.61
N GLY A 239 -33.65 32.59 -19.50
CA GLY A 239 -32.26 32.68 -19.00
C GLY A 239 -31.30 31.54 -19.35
N GLY A 240 -31.56 30.72 -20.38
CA GLY A 240 -30.76 29.52 -20.70
C GLY A 240 -29.34 29.75 -21.24
N GLY A 241 -28.91 31.00 -21.49
CA GLY A 241 -27.65 31.28 -22.18
C GLY A 241 -26.40 31.36 -21.28
N GLN A 242 -26.54 31.75 -20.01
CA GLN A 242 -25.37 32.06 -19.17
C GLN A 242 -24.77 30.84 -18.46
N GLN A 243 -25.60 29.84 -18.09
CA GLN A 243 -25.12 28.63 -17.40
C GLN A 243 -24.21 27.78 -18.29
N GLN A 244 -24.46 27.74 -19.60
CA GLN A 244 -23.66 26.94 -20.53
C GLN A 244 -22.29 27.59 -20.82
N GLN A 245 -22.17 28.91 -20.72
CA GLN A 245 -20.91 29.61 -20.94
C GLN A 245 -19.93 29.46 -19.75
N GLN A 246 -20.47 29.33 -18.53
CA GLN A 246 -19.66 29.12 -17.33
C GLN A 246 -19.14 27.67 -17.21
N GLN A 247 -19.92 26.69 -17.68
CA GLN A 247 -19.47 25.29 -17.80
C GLN A 247 -18.36 25.11 -18.85
N ASN A 248 -18.37 25.88 -19.94
CA ASN A 248 -17.34 25.81 -20.96
C ASN A 248 -16.02 26.49 -20.52
N ALA A 249 -16.09 27.53 -19.67
CA ALA A 249 -14.90 28.22 -19.17
C ALA A 249 -14.15 27.42 -18.09
N SER A 250 -14.86 26.65 -17.25
CA SER A 250 -14.24 25.78 -16.26
C SER A 250 -13.59 24.54 -16.89
N ALA A 251 -14.12 24.05 -18.01
CA ALA A 251 -13.51 22.96 -18.77
C ALA A 251 -12.16 23.37 -19.42
N ALA A 252 -12.03 24.62 -19.86
CA ALA A 252 -10.80 25.12 -20.49
C ALA A 252 -9.67 25.48 -19.50
N ALA A 253 -10.01 25.74 -18.23
CA ALA A 253 -9.02 26.11 -17.20
C ALA A 253 -8.27 24.91 -16.59
N PHE A 254 -8.63 23.67 -16.94
CA PHE A 254 -8.05 22.45 -16.36
C PHE A 254 -7.06 21.72 -17.28
N ASP A 255 -6.72 22.27 -18.45
CA ASP A 255 -5.64 21.76 -19.31
C ASP A 255 -4.29 22.41 -18.95
N LEU A 256 -3.90 22.29 -17.68
CA LEU A 256 -2.50 22.56 -17.32
C LEU A 256 -1.62 21.52 -18.04
N PRO A 257 -0.52 21.94 -18.68
CA PRO A 257 0.35 21.04 -19.42
C PRO A 257 0.82 19.93 -18.48
N TYR A 258 0.36 18.72 -18.78
CA TYR A 258 0.77 17.51 -18.10
C TYR A 258 2.29 17.37 -18.21
N ASP A 259 2.99 17.56 -17.10
CA ASP A 259 4.46 17.60 -17.08
C ASP A 259 5.02 16.20 -17.44
N GLU A 260 5.81 16.13 -18.50
CA GLU A 260 6.44 14.87 -18.91
C GLU A 260 7.47 14.36 -17.88
N SER A 261 7.99 15.24 -17.02
CA SER A 261 8.93 14.89 -15.95
C SER A 261 8.35 13.81 -15.02
N ASP A 262 7.06 13.96 -14.64
CA ASP A 262 6.33 13.01 -13.79
C ASP A 262 6.20 11.61 -14.42
N ARG A 263 6.26 11.50 -15.74
CA ARG A 263 6.17 10.20 -16.42
C ARG A 263 7.48 9.42 -16.27
N PHE A 264 8.62 10.09 -16.43
CA PHE A 264 9.93 9.47 -16.29
C PHE A 264 10.17 9.00 -14.87
N ASP A 265 9.89 9.85 -13.87
CA ASP A 265 10.10 9.51 -12.47
C ASP A 265 9.27 8.31 -12.04
N ARG A 266 7.97 8.29 -12.37
CA ARG A 266 7.12 7.12 -12.06
C ARG A 266 7.61 5.84 -12.72
N TRP A 267 8.04 5.91 -13.98
CA TRP A 267 8.58 4.74 -14.68
C TRP A 267 9.89 4.27 -14.06
N PHE A 268 10.83 5.18 -13.80
CA PHE A 268 12.12 4.90 -13.21
C PHE A 268 11.98 4.29 -11.82
N PHE A 269 11.19 4.92 -10.94
CA PHE A 269 10.89 4.40 -9.61
C PHE A 269 10.33 2.99 -9.71
N ARG A 270 9.35 2.75 -10.58
CA ARG A 270 8.75 1.42 -10.74
C ARG A 270 9.76 0.35 -11.15
N ILE A 271 10.59 0.62 -12.14
CA ILE A 271 11.62 -0.34 -12.59
C ILE A 271 12.65 -0.58 -11.49
N PHE A 272 13.11 0.49 -10.84
CA PHE A 272 14.00 0.41 -9.68
C PHE A 272 13.38 -0.47 -8.58
N PHE A 273 12.10 -0.25 -8.22
CA PHE A 273 11.43 -1.01 -7.17
C PHE A 273 11.36 -2.51 -7.49
N ILE A 274 11.00 -2.87 -8.72
CA ILE A 274 10.92 -4.28 -9.14
C ILE A 274 12.30 -4.94 -9.09
N ILE A 275 13.32 -4.27 -9.63
CA ILE A 275 14.68 -4.83 -9.74
C ILE A 275 15.32 -4.99 -8.37
N PHE A 276 15.12 -4.06 -7.45
CA PHE A 276 15.76 -4.13 -6.13
C PHE A 276 14.95 -4.94 -5.11
N PHE A 277 13.64 -4.71 -5.00
CA PHE A 277 12.84 -5.32 -3.94
C PHE A 277 12.18 -6.64 -4.33
N GLY A 278 12.05 -6.93 -5.64
CA GLY A 278 11.66 -8.25 -6.12
C GLY A 278 12.64 -9.34 -5.63
N PRO A 279 13.94 -9.26 -5.98
CA PRO A 279 14.95 -10.21 -5.51
C PRO A 279 15.10 -10.24 -3.98
N ALA A 280 14.94 -9.10 -3.29
CA ALA A 280 14.99 -9.06 -1.84
C ALA A 280 13.90 -9.95 -1.21
N GLY A 281 12.66 -9.86 -1.70
CA GLY A 281 11.58 -10.74 -1.24
C GLY A 281 11.82 -12.22 -1.53
N ILE A 282 12.34 -12.55 -2.71
CA ILE A 282 12.73 -13.94 -3.06
C ILE A 282 13.81 -14.45 -2.10
N THR A 283 14.80 -13.60 -1.79
CA THR A 283 15.88 -13.94 -0.86
C THR A 283 15.33 -14.23 0.54
N THR A 284 14.37 -13.42 1.01
CA THR A 284 13.67 -13.66 2.28
C THR A 284 12.94 -15.00 2.32
N ILE A 285 12.24 -15.37 1.23
CA ILE A 285 11.57 -16.67 1.11
C ILE A 285 12.61 -17.80 1.22
N ILE A 286 13.70 -17.71 0.44
CA ILE A 286 14.77 -18.71 0.46
C ILE A 286 15.38 -18.84 1.85
N PHE A 287 15.60 -17.74 2.56
CA PHE A 287 16.16 -17.77 3.92
C PHE A 287 15.22 -18.48 4.89
N GLY A 288 13.92 -18.17 4.88
CA GLY A 288 12.95 -18.86 5.73
C GLY A 288 12.93 -20.37 5.48
N GLU A 289 12.86 -20.80 4.21
CA GLU A 289 12.87 -22.21 3.84
C GLU A 289 14.17 -22.92 4.24
N ARG A 290 15.32 -22.25 4.07
CA ARG A 290 16.63 -22.81 4.45
C ARG A 290 16.79 -22.90 5.95
N ILE A 291 16.32 -21.94 6.73
CA ILE A 291 16.33 -22.01 8.20
C ILE A 291 15.48 -23.20 8.66
N LEU A 292 14.27 -23.39 8.13
CA LEU A 292 13.42 -24.53 8.49
C LEU A 292 14.07 -25.87 8.13
N ALA A 293 14.59 -25.99 6.91
CA ALA A 293 15.25 -27.22 6.45
C ALA A 293 16.56 -27.51 7.20
N GLY A 294 17.31 -26.48 7.60
CA GLY A 294 18.58 -26.64 8.30
C GLY A 294 18.46 -27.03 9.78
N ASN A 295 17.24 -26.98 10.33
CA ASN A 295 16.93 -27.29 11.73
C ASN A 295 15.99 -28.49 11.90
N ASP A 296 15.63 -29.19 10.80
CA ASP A 296 14.69 -30.32 10.80
C ASP A 296 13.40 -30.02 11.61
N VAL A 297 12.84 -28.83 11.40
CA VAL A 297 11.66 -28.37 12.15
C VAL A 297 10.44 -29.18 11.73
N ASP A 298 9.89 -29.95 12.67
CA ASP A 298 8.68 -30.73 12.46
C ASP A 298 7.44 -29.83 12.62
N LEU A 299 6.66 -29.74 11.54
CA LEU A 299 5.40 -29.01 11.45
C LEU A 299 4.19 -29.94 11.25
N SER A 300 4.40 -31.26 11.35
CA SER A 300 3.35 -32.28 11.12
C SER A 300 2.18 -32.15 12.10
N GLY A 301 2.42 -31.59 13.29
CA GLY A 301 1.41 -31.33 14.30
C GLY A 301 0.42 -30.21 13.95
N SER A 302 0.69 -29.42 12.90
CA SER A 302 -0.16 -28.29 12.53
C SER A 302 -0.76 -28.50 11.14
N PRO A 303 -1.95 -29.10 11.02
CA PRO A 303 -2.59 -29.29 9.72
C PRO A 303 -2.98 -27.94 9.12
N ILE A 304 -2.96 -27.85 7.78
CA ILE A 304 -3.36 -26.65 7.02
C ILE A 304 -4.80 -26.17 7.31
N GLY A 305 -5.63 -27.04 7.89
CA GLY A 305 -7.00 -26.72 8.32
C GLY A 305 -7.10 -25.94 9.63
N SER A 306 -6.00 -25.69 10.35
CA SER A 306 -5.98 -24.83 11.54
C SER A 306 -6.30 -23.37 11.18
N SER A 307 -6.90 -22.60 12.11
CA SER A 307 -7.33 -21.20 11.89
C SER A 307 -6.16 -20.34 11.45
N SER A 308 -5.11 -20.48 12.22
CA SER A 308 -3.88 -19.73 12.17
C SER A 308 -3.18 -19.88 10.83
N GLN A 309 -3.30 -21.05 10.18
CA GLN A 309 -2.77 -21.29 8.85
C GLN A 309 -3.74 -20.93 7.74
N LEU A 310 -5.03 -21.24 7.90
CA LEU A 310 -6.03 -21.05 6.86
C LEU A 310 -6.34 -19.56 6.62
N ILE A 311 -6.40 -18.75 7.68
CA ILE A 311 -6.73 -17.32 7.57
C ILE A 311 -5.68 -16.57 6.74
N PRO A 312 -4.37 -16.60 7.07
CA PRO A 312 -3.35 -15.92 6.26
C PRO A 312 -3.30 -16.46 4.83
N LEU A 313 -3.47 -17.77 4.63
CA LEU A 313 -3.50 -18.39 3.32
C LEU A 313 -4.63 -17.79 2.45
N ILE A 314 -5.85 -17.75 2.99
CA ILE A 314 -7.02 -17.21 2.28
C ILE A 314 -6.85 -15.70 2.05
N VAL A 315 -6.41 -14.93 3.04
CA VAL A 315 -6.22 -13.48 2.88
C VAL A 315 -5.14 -13.18 1.84
N GLY A 316 -4.02 -13.90 1.86
CA GLY A 316 -2.96 -13.78 0.86
C GLY A 316 -3.43 -14.15 -0.54
N LEU A 317 -4.12 -15.29 -0.69
CA LEU A 317 -4.62 -15.77 -1.98
C LEU A 317 -5.69 -14.85 -2.57
N THR A 318 -6.68 -14.45 -1.76
CA THR A 318 -7.73 -13.52 -2.19
C THR A 318 -7.16 -12.15 -2.54
N GLY A 319 -6.18 -11.67 -1.77
CA GLY A 319 -5.44 -10.45 -2.08
C GLY A 319 -4.68 -10.54 -3.41
N LEU A 320 -4.07 -11.69 -3.73
CA LEU A 320 -3.42 -11.91 -5.01
C LEU A 320 -4.42 -11.93 -6.18
N ILE A 321 -5.52 -12.66 -6.04
CA ILE A 321 -6.59 -12.73 -7.06
C ILE A 321 -7.18 -11.34 -7.31
N SER A 322 -7.47 -10.60 -6.25
CA SER A 322 -8.01 -9.24 -6.33
C SER A 322 -7.07 -8.28 -7.06
N THR A 323 -5.77 -8.33 -6.76
CA THR A 323 -4.78 -7.52 -7.46
C THR A 323 -4.66 -7.89 -8.93
N VAL A 324 -4.58 -9.19 -9.26
CA VAL A 324 -4.51 -9.65 -10.65
C VAL A 324 -5.73 -9.17 -11.44
N TRP A 325 -6.93 -9.27 -10.85
CA TRP A 325 -8.16 -8.78 -11.45
C TRP A 325 -8.15 -7.26 -11.67
N SER A 326 -7.81 -6.49 -10.64
CA SER A 326 -7.73 -5.02 -10.72
C SER A 326 -6.71 -4.54 -11.75
N VAL A 327 -5.57 -5.23 -11.87
CA VAL A 327 -4.55 -4.96 -12.88
C VAL A 327 -5.08 -5.28 -14.28
N ALA A 328 -5.64 -6.46 -14.48
CA ALA A 328 -6.18 -6.87 -15.79
C ALA A 328 -7.28 -5.92 -16.27
N PHE A 329 -8.22 -5.58 -15.38
CA PHE A 329 -9.31 -4.66 -15.69
C PHE A 329 -8.82 -3.22 -15.94
N GLY A 330 -7.84 -2.74 -15.17
CA GLY A 330 -7.22 -1.43 -15.38
C GLY A 330 -6.52 -1.33 -16.74
N VAL A 331 -5.82 -2.38 -17.16
CA VAL A 331 -5.21 -2.47 -18.50
C VAL A 331 -6.27 -2.47 -19.59
N TYR A 332 -7.35 -3.24 -19.40
CA TYR A 332 -8.47 -3.32 -20.35
C TYR A 332 -9.15 -1.95 -20.54
N GLN A 333 -9.52 -1.27 -19.46
CA GLN A 333 -10.15 0.06 -19.51
C GLN A 333 -9.27 1.10 -20.20
N LYS A 334 -7.97 1.09 -19.93
CA LYS A 334 -7.01 1.98 -20.60
C LYS A 334 -6.97 1.72 -22.12
N HIS A 335 -7.11 0.47 -22.53
CA HIS A 335 -7.17 0.10 -23.95
C HIS A 335 -8.46 0.59 -24.62
N VAL A 336 -9.61 0.46 -23.96
CA VAL A 336 -10.90 0.93 -24.48
C VAL A 336 -10.90 2.45 -24.67
N ARG A 337 -10.46 3.22 -23.66
CA ARG A 337 -10.37 4.69 -23.74
C ARG A 337 -9.48 5.17 -24.89
N ARG A 338 -8.36 4.49 -25.14
CA ARG A 338 -7.47 4.83 -26.27
C ARG A 338 -8.16 4.66 -27.63
N LYS A 339 -9.00 3.63 -27.78
CA LYS A 339 -9.77 3.42 -29.02
C LYS A 339 -10.83 4.51 -29.20
N GLU A 340 -11.49 4.91 -28.12
CA GLU A 340 -12.47 6.01 -28.16
C GLU A 340 -11.82 7.36 -28.52
N SER A 341 -10.65 7.68 -27.95
CA SER A 341 -9.90 8.90 -28.28
C SER A 341 -9.40 8.91 -29.73
N GLN A 342 -8.99 7.76 -30.27
CA GLN A 342 -8.60 7.65 -31.68
C GLN A 342 -9.79 7.81 -32.63
N GLY A 343 -10.96 7.26 -32.27
CA GLY A 343 -12.20 7.41 -33.05
C GLY A 343 -12.69 8.86 -33.12
N GLN A 344 -12.63 9.61 -32.01
CA GLN A 344 -13.04 11.03 -32.00
C GLN A 344 -12.10 11.93 -32.81
N GLY A 345 -10.79 11.67 -32.79
CA GLY A 345 -9.83 12.43 -33.60
C GLY A 345 -10.08 12.30 -35.11
N GLN A 346 -10.52 11.12 -35.56
CA GLN A 346 -10.77 10.88 -36.98
C GLN A 346 -12.11 11.47 -37.44
N ALA A 347 -13.18 11.34 -36.63
CA ALA A 347 -14.47 11.96 -36.94
C ALA A 347 -14.41 13.50 -36.97
N GLY A 348 -13.54 14.12 -36.17
CA GLY A 348 -13.33 15.58 -36.19
C GLY A 348 -12.58 16.08 -37.42
N SER A 349 -11.62 15.30 -37.94
CA SER A 349 -10.85 15.67 -39.13
C SER A 349 -11.70 15.61 -40.41
N ASP A 350 -12.60 14.64 -40.53
CA ASP A 350 -13.44 14.51 -41.72
C ASP A 350 -14.52 15.62 -41.76
N GLY A 351 -15.03 16.06 -40.60
CA GLY A 351 -16.02 17.15 -40.53
C GLY A 351 -15.45 18.56 -40.80
N GLN A 352 -14.16 18.81 -40.53
CA GLN A 352 -13.52 20.10 -40.84
C GLN A 352 -13.18 20.26 -42.32
N ALA A 353 -12.92 19.17 -43.04
CA ALA A 353 -12.68 19.22 -44.48
C ALA A 353 -13.93 19.70 -45.25
N GLU A 354 -15.12 19.28 -44.83
CA GLU A 354 -16.38 19.68 -45.48
C GLU A 354 -16.85 21.09 -45.08
N SER A 355 -16.56 21.55 -43.86
CA SER A 355 -16.95 22.90 -43.41
C SER A 355 -16.02 24.02 -43.93
N GLY A 356 -14.81 23.69 -44.38
CA GLY A 356 -13.86 24.66 -44.93
C GLY A 356 -14.21 25.16 -46.33
N GLU A 357 -15.01 24.42 -47.10
CA GLU A 357 -15.35 24.77 -48.49
C GLU A 357 -16.51 25.78 -48.59
N ASN A 358 -17.31 25.95 -47.53
CA ASN A 358 -18.43 26.91 -47.51
C ASN A 358 -18.14 28.24 -46.79
N GLN A 359 -17.02 28.39 -46.08
CA GLN A 359 -16.69 29.64 -45.38
C GLN A 359 -15.70 30.56 -46.13
N THR A 360 -14.99 30.05 -47.14
CA THR A 360 -14.11 30.87 -48.00
C THR A 360 -14.87 31.81 -48.94
N GLY A 361 -16.19 31.63 -49.13
CA GLY A 361 -17.02 32.54 -49.92
C GLY A 361 -17.55 33.77 -49.17
N ALA A 362 -17.67 33.73 -47.83
CA ALA A 362 -18.34 34.78 -47.06
C ALA A 362 -17.38 35.73 -46.30
N GLN A 363 -16.11 35.36 -46.11
CA GLN A 363 -15.13 36.21 -45.41
C GLN A 363 -14.25 37.07 -46.34
N ALA A 364 -14.34 36.90 -47.66
CA ALA A 364 -13.66 37.77 -48.62
C ALA A 364 -14.30 39.17 -48.75
N GLU A 365 -15.51 39.40 -48.21
CA GLU A 365 -16.23 40.68 -48.34
C GLU A 365 -16.19 41.57 -47.09
N ALA A 366 -15.65 41.08 -45.96
CA ALA A 366 -15.60 41.85 -44.70
C ALA A 366 -14.22 42.43 -44.34
N ALA A 367 -13.18 42.17 -45.13
CA ALA A 367 -11.80 42.56 -44.82
C ALA A 367 -11.37 43.95 -45.34
N ASN A 368 -12.30 44.81 -45.78
CA ASN A 368 -11.98 46.15 -46.33
C ASN A 368 -12.46 47.33 -45.48
N GLY A 369 -12.67 47.15 -44.17
CA GLY A 369 -13.06 48.27 -43.32
C GLY A 369 -12.75 48.06 -41.85
N SER A 370 -11.63 48.62 -41.38
CA SER A 370 -11.43 49.19 -40.04
C SER A 370 -9.96 49.03 -39.60
N ILE A 371 -9.10 49.87 -40.18
CA ILE A 371 -7.84 50.27 -39.55
C ILE A 371 -8.14 51.58 -38.82
N THR A 372 -8.51 51.52 -37.55
CA THR A 372 -8.33 52.63 -36.59
C THR A 372 -8.33 52.12 -35.16
N GLY A 373 -7.13 52.03 -34.59
CA GLY A 373 -6.79 52.51 -33.24
C GLY A 373 -7.51 51.94 -32.02
N ARG A 374 -6.76 51.21 -31.18
CA ARG A 374 -6.64 51.57 -29.76
C ARG A 374 -5.42 50.93 -29.11
N VAL A 375 -4.41 51.77 -28.88
CA VAL A 375 -3.38 51.55 -27.88
C VAL A 375 -4.00 51.93 -26.53
N SER A 376 -4.14 50.96 -25.63
CA SER A 376 -4.29 51.22 -24.20
C SER A 376 -3.49 50.19 -23.43
N GLY A 377 -2.40 50.65 -22.84
CA GLY A 377 -1.56 49.86 -21.95
C GLY A 377 -2.29 49.50 -20.67
N SER A 378 -1.96 48.31 -20.16
CA SER A 378 -2.25 47.90 -18.79
C SER A 378 -0.94 47.44 -18.16
N LEU A 379 -0.24 48.41 -17.57
CA LEU A 379 0.82 48.19 -16.60
C LEU A 379 0.18 47.60 -15.34
N ARG A 380 0.32 46.28 -15.14
CA ARG A 380 -0.05 45.65 -13.87
C ARG A 380 1.19 45.52 -13.00
N ARG A 381 1.20 46.39 -11.99
CA ARG A 381 2.10 46.54 -10.85
C ARG A 381 2.45 45.19 -10.21
N SER A 382 3.74 44.90 -10.07
CA SER A 382 4.27 43.98 -9.07
C SER A 382 3.92 44.51 -7.68
N GLY A 383 3.23 43.69 -6.89
CA GLY A 383 3.08 43.89 -5.46
C GLY A 383 4.21 43.18 -4.74
N GLU A 384 5.21 43.94 -4.32
CA GLU A 384 6.05 43.62 -3.17
C GLU A 384 5.16 43.51 -1.93
N SER A 385 5.26 42.39 -1.21
CA SER A 385 4.85 42.29 0.19
C SER A 385 6.09 42.01 1.02
N GLN A 386 6.66 43.10 1.53
CA GLN A 386 7.67 43.14 2.57
C GLN A 386 6.98 43.70 3.82
N GLN A 387 6.91 42.90 4.89
CA GLN A 387 6.64 43.29 6.27
C GLN A 387 7.28 42.19 7.14
N ASP A 388 8.41 42.49 7.77
CA ASP A 388 8.53 43.04 9.15
C ASP A 388 8.12 41.99 10.18
N ALA A 389 9.07 41.38 10.90
CA ALA A 389 9.88 41.92 12.00
C ALA A 389 9.26 41.51 13.36
N ASP A 390 10.15 40.94 14.18
CA ASP A 390 10.17 40.91 15.64
C ASP A 390 8.97 40.35 16.42
N GLN A 391 9.23 39.28 17.19
CA GLN A 391 8.98 39.29 18.63
C GLN A 391 9.67 38.13 19.38
N VAL A 392 10.53 38.55 20.34
CA VAL A 392 11.00 37.94 21.61
C VAL A 392 11.97 36.75 21.56
#